data_AF-A0A432FHV7-F1
#
_entry.id   AF-A0A432FHV7-F1
#
_cell.length_a   1.000
_cell.length_b   1.000
_cell.length_c   1.000
_cell.angle_alpha   90.00
_cell.angle_beta   90.00
_cell.angle_gamma   90.00
#
_symmetry.space_group_name_H-M   'P 1'
#
loop_
_entity.id
_entity.type
_entity.pdbx_description
1 polymer ?
#
loop_
_entity_poly.entity_id
_entity_poly.type
_entity_poly.pdbx_seq_one_letter_code
_entity_poly.pdbx_strand_id
1 'polypeptide(L)'
;MAGLLTLEVKNFLKLATAKGVGFKFLTRFYSEYKTFGGDFEENLKGFLKKHFPKRVEEIQTHLKREEFFKKLFTFLEKNGVKVIPFFVQEYPKKLLEWEIPAIYLIGELPERGFSIVGTRKASEEGKKKAREFAKALAQNGFTVISGGASGIDLQAHWGALEGGGKTGIVAGEGIYRFLKNNPALAGKVLKNGGFILSQFSPLTAGARWTFPKRNALIAYFGNYGTL
;
A
#
# COMPACT_ATOMS: atom_id res chain seq x y z
N MET A 1 18.77 -3.81 -4.27
CA MET A 1 18.37 -2.42 -3.92
C MET A 1 16.86 -2.34 -4.02
N ALA A 2 16.16 -2.65 -2.93
CA ALA A 2 14.70 -2.73 -2.91
C ALA A 2 14.05 -1.34 -3.02
N GLY A 3 12.95 -1.21 -3.78
CA GLY A 3 12.10 -0.01 -3.76
C GLY A 3 12.59 1.19 -4.57
N LEU A 4 13.63 1.04 -5.40
CA LEU A 4 13.99 2.06 -6.38
C LEU A 4 12.95 2.14 -7.50
N LEU A 5 12.63 3.35 -7.92
CA LEU A 5 11.73 3.66 -9.03
C LEU A 5 12.46 3.44 -10.37
N THR A 6 12.87 2.19 -10.62
CA THR A 6 13.54 1.75 -11.85
C THR A 6 12.64 1.98 -13.06
N LEU A 7 13.22 1.96 -14.27
CA LEU A 7 12.44 2.08 -15.50
C LEU A 7 11.35 0.99 -15.60
N GLU A 8 11.67 -0.23 -15.20
CA GLU A 8 10.73 -1.35 -15.19
C GLU A 8 9.56 -1.11 -14.21
N VAL A 9 9.84 -0.64 -12.99
CA VAL A 9 8.81 -0.28 -12.00
C VAL A 9 7.97 0.91 -12.51
N LYS A 10 8.59 1.90 -13.16
CA LYS A 10 7.89 3.05 -13.76
C LYS A 10 6.92 2.57 -14.85
N ASN A 11 7.35 1.69 -15.74
CA ASN A 11 6.50 1.12 -16.79
C ASN A 11 5.34 0.29 -16.22
N PHE A 12 5.63 -0.56 -15.22
CA PHE A 12 4.59 -1.26 -14.47
C PHE A 12 3.55 -0.31 -13.88
N LEU A 13 3.97 0.78 -13.21
CA LEU A 13 3.06 1.76 -12.62
C LEU A 13 2.24 2.51 -13.67
N LYS A 14 2.85 2.88 -14.80
CA LYS A 14 2.12 3.50 -15.92
C LYS A 14 0.95 2.63 -16.35
N LEU A 15 1.19 1.33 -16.47
CA LEU A 15 0.18 0.36 -16.88
C LEU A 15 -0.83 0.06 -15.76
N ALA A 16 -0.37 -0.18 -14.53
CA ALA A 16 -1.20 -0.50 -13.37
C ALA A 16 -2.12 0.64 -12.91
N THR A 17 -1.83 1.88 -13.31
CA THR A 17 -2.68 3.06 -13.06
C THR A 17 -3.73 3.28 -14.16
N ALA A 18 -3.66 2.55 -15.27
CA ALA A 18 -4.65 2.66 -16.34
C ALA A 18 -5.98 2.07 -15.87
N LYS A 19 -7.09 2.75 -16.19
CA LYS A 19 -8.43 2.23 -15.94
C LYS A 19 -8.55 0.85 -16.57
N GLY A 20 -9.24 -0.08 -15.90
CA GLY A 20 -9.48 -1.45 -16.35
C GLY A 20 -8.23 -2.35 -16.44
N VAL A 21 -7.04 -1.88 -16.11
CA VAL A 21 -5.86 -2.74 -15.92
C VAL A 21 -5.85 -3.24 -14.49
N GLY A 22 -6.05 -4.55 -14.32
CA GLY A 22 -6.03 -5.22 -13.02
C GLY A 22 -4.96 -6.30 -12.92
N PHE A 23 -4.94 -7.02 -11.80
CA PHE A 23 -3.95 -8.06 -11.51
C PHE A 23 -3.80 -9.10 -12.64
N LYS A 24 -4.91 -9.63 -13.16
CA LYS A 24 -4.91 -10.62 -14.25
C LYS A 24 -4.30 -10.09 -15.56
N PHE A 25 -4.48 -8.80 -15.85
CA PHE A 25 -3.85 -8.17 -17.01
C PHE A 25 -2.33 -8.11 -16.81
N LEU A 26 -1.90 -7.59 -15.65
CA LEU A 26 -0.49 -7.35 -15.34
C LEU A 26 0.30 -8.66 -15.27
N THR A 27 -0.26 -9.68 -14.62
CA THR A 27 0.35 -11.02 -14.53
C THR A 27 0.39 -11.71 -15.88
N ARG A 28 -0.65 -11.59 -16.73
CA ARG A 28 -0.60 -12.14 -18.10
C ARG A 28 0.48 -11.45 -18.93
N PHE A 29 0.56 -10.13 -18.91
CA PHE A 29 1.61 -9.38 -19.60
C PHE A 29 3.00 -9.86 -19.14
N TYR A 30 3.24 -9.87 -17.83
CA TYR A 30 4.51 -10.32 -17.29
C TYR A 30 4.80 -11.79 -17.58
N SER A 31 3.79 -12.66 -17.64
CA SER A 31 3.99 -14.07 -17.98
C SER A 31 4.47 -14.28 -19.41
N GLU A 32 4.05 -13.42 -20.35
CA GLU A 32 4.38 -13.50 -21.78
C GLU A 32 5.77 -12.89 -22.06
N TYR A 33 6.10 -11.74 -21.46
CA TYR A 33 7.34 -11.01 -21.76
C TYR A 33 8.41 -11.13 -20.68
N LYS A 34 8.09 -11.65 -19.50
CA LYS A 34 8.98 -11.78 -18.32
C LYS A 34 9.58 -10.48 -17.78
N THR A 35 9.18 -9.33 -18.30
CA THR A 35 9.67 -8.01 -17.87
C THR A 35 8.63 -6.92 -18.16
N PHE A 36 8.68 -5.82 -17.38
CA PHE A 36 8.07 -4.53 -17.75
C PHE A 36 9.10 -3.53 -18.32
N GLY A 37 10.36 -3.95 -18.46
CA GLY A 37 11.46 -3.19 -19.07
C GLY A 37 11.68 -3.55 -20.54
N GLY A 38 12.90 -3.31 -21.03
CA GLY A 38 13.30 -3.60 -22.41
C GLY A 38 12.39 -2.92 -23.44
N ASP A 39 11.94 -3.68 -24.44
CA ASP A 39 11.05 -3.25 -25.53
C ASP A 39 9.59 -3.10 -25.07
N PHE A 40 9.37 -2.48 -23.91
CA PHE A 40 8.07 -2.38 -23.24
C PHE A 40 6.96 -1.86 -24.15
N GLU A 41 7.24 -0.82 -24.94
CA GLU A 41 6.23 -0.21 -25.82
C GLU A 41 5.79 -1.14 -26.96
N GLU A 42 6.74 -1.83 -27.58
CA GLU A 42 6.47 -2.79 -28.65
C GLU A 42 5.72 -4.02 -28.10
N ASN A 43 6.22 -4.58 -27.00
CA ASN A 43 5.58 -5.69 -26.28
C ASN A 43 4.15 -5.34 -25.89
N LEU A 44 3.92 -4.16 -25.33
CA LEU A 44 2.58 -3.71 -24.96
C LEU A 44 1.66 -3.54 -26.17
N LYS A 45 2.17 -2.99 -27.27
CA LYS A 45 1.40 -2.84 -28.52
C LYS A 45 0.97 -4.20 -29.08
N GLY A 46 1.88 -5.18 -29.12
CA GLY A 46 1.59 -6.55 -29.53
C GLY A 46 0.57 -7.22 -28.60
N PHE A 47 0.81 -7.13 -27.29
CA PHE A 47 -0.06 -7.68 -26.26
C PHE A 47 -1.49 -7.16 -26.33
N LEU A 48 -1.66 -5.84 -26.44
CA LEU A 48 -2.97 -5.20 -26.49
C LEU A 48 -3.74 -5.60 -27.75
N LYS A 49 -3.08 -5.63 -28.93
CA LYS A 49 -3.73 -6.08 -30.17
C LYS A 49 -4.22 -7.54 -30.07
N LYS A 50 -3.40 -8.41 -29.46
CA LYS A 50 -3.68 -9.84 -29.32
C LYS A 50 -4.79 -10.15 -28.30
N HIS A 51 -4.71 -9.56 -27.10
CA HIS A 51 -5.56 -9.96 -25.97
C HIS A 51 -6.65 -8.94 -25.62
N PHE A 52 -6.45 -7.66 -25.93
CA PHE A 52 -7.32 -6.56 -25.51
C PHE A 52 -7.54 -5.51 -26.62
N PRO A 53 -7.92 -5.90 -27.85
CA PRO A 53 -7.95 -4.99 -29.01
C PRO A 53 -8.86 -3.78 -28.78
N LYS A 54 -9.97 -3.97 -28.07
CA LYS A 54 -10.94 -2.90 -27.72
C LYS A 54 -10.38 -1.85 -26.73
N ARG A 55 -9.20 -2.07 -26.16
CA ARG A 55 -8.61 -1.23 -25.10
C ARG A 55 -7.29 -0.57 -25.51
N VAL A 56 -6.86 -0.79 -26.75
CA VAL A 56 -5.60 -0.24 -27.29
C VAL A 56 -5.57 1.27 -27.14
N GLU A 57 -6.60 1.95 -27.65
CA GLU A 57 -6.69 3.42 -27.65
C GLU A 57 -6.78 3.98 -26.23
N GLU A 58 -7.61 3.40 -25.36
CA GLU A 58 -7.77 3.81 -23.96
C GLU A 58 -6.43 3.76 -23.21
N ILE A 59 -5.73 2.63 -23.31
CA ILE A 59 -4.47 2.42 -22.60
C ILE A 59 -3.36 3.31 -23.20
N GLN A 60 -3.24 3.38 -24.52
CA GLN A 60 -2.24 4.25 -25.16
C GLN A 60 -2.44 5.73 -24.81
N THR A 61 -3.68 6.20 -24.76
CA THR A 61 -4.01 7.57 -24.36
C THR A 61 -3.61 7.83 -22.91
N HIS A 62 -3.86 6.87 -22.01
CA HIS A 62 -3.42 6.98 -20.61
C HIS A 62 -1.89 7.05 -20.48
N LEU A 63 -1.15 6.26 -21.27
CA LEU A 63 0.32 6.21 -21.22
C LEU A 63 0.98 7.51 -21.72
N LYS A 64 0.32 8.27 -22.59
CA LYS A 64 0.79 9.58 -23.08
C LYS A 64 0.69 10.72 -22.05
N ARG A 65 0.17 10.46 -20.85
CA ARG A 65 0.02 11.47 -19.78
C ARG A 65 1.35 11.73 -19.05
N GLU A 66 2.35 12.23 -19.77
CA GLU A 66 3.72 12.39 -19.25
C GLU A 66 3.80 13.22 -17.97
N GLU A 67 3.14 14.39 -17.94
CA GLU A 67 3.17 15.28 -16.78
C GLU A 67 2.52 14.64 -15.54
N PHE A 68 1.50 13.80 -15.74
CA PHE A 68 0.88 13.04 -14.65
C PHE A 68 1.87 12.03 -14.05
N PHE A 69 2.57 11.27 -14.90
CA PHE A 69 3.55 10.28 -14.42
C PHE A 69 4.78 10.94 -13.79
N LYS A 70 5.24 12.07 -14.36
CA LYS A 70 6.31 12.87 -13.76
C LYS A 70 5.96 13.26 -12.32
N LYS A 71 4.78 13.86 -12.12
CA LYS A 71 4.29 14.23 -10.77
C LYS A 71 4.15 13.02 -9.85
N LEU A 72 3.65 11.89 -10.36
CA LEU A 72 3.51 10.66 -9.58
C LEU A 72 4.87 10.13 -9.12
N PHE A 73 5.84 9.99 -10.01
CA PHE A 73 7.16 9.46 -9.68
C PHE A 73 7.92 10.40 -8.75
N THR A 74 7.89 11.71 -9.01
CA THR A 74 8.47 12.71 -8.10
C THR A 74 7.85 12.64 -6.72
N PHE A 75 6.53 12.45 -6.61
CA PHE A 75 5.88 12.27 -5.31
C PHE A 75 6.39 11.02 -4.58
N LEU A 76 6.46 9.88 -5.27
CA LEU A 76 6.89 8.61 -4.69
C LEU A 76 8.36 8.70 -4.22
N GLU A 77 9.25 9.24 -5.06
CA GLU A 77 10.68 9.44 -4.74
C GLU A 77 10.84 10.40 -3.56
N LYS A 78 10.21 11.58 -3.60
CA LYS A 78 10.33 12.61 -2.55
C LYS A 78 9.84 12.13 -1.17
N ASN A 79 8.82 11.27 -1.15
CA ASN A 79 8.26 10.74 0.11
C ASN A 79 8.89 9.40 0.53
N GLY A 80 9.93 8.93 -0.17
CA GLY A 80 10.59 7.66 0.16
C GLY A 80 9.67 6.45 0.03
N VAL A 81 8.71 6.49 -0.91
CA VAL A 81 7.77 5.39 -1.12
C VAL A 81 8.48 4.27 -1.88
N LYS A 82 8.70 3.15 -1.20
CA LYS A 82 9.12 1.90 -1.80
C LYS A 82 7.94 1.27 -2.53
N VAL A 83 8.09 1.07 -3.82
CA VAL A 83 7.13 0.31 -4.64
C VAL A 83 7.64 -1.11 -4.77
N ILE A 84 6.88 -2.08 -4.27
CA ILE A 84 7.25 -3.49 -4.27
C ILE A 84 6.22 -4.22 -5.13
N PRO A 85 6.45 -4.34 -6.45
CA PRO A 85 5.54 -5.03 -7.35
C PRO A 85 5.74 -6.55 -7.32
N PHE A 86 4.75 -7.30 -7.80
CA PHE A 86 4.74 -8.78 -7.71
C PHE A 86 5.92 -9.51 -8.36
N PHE A 87 6.71 -8.83 -9.19
CA PHE A 87 7.82 -9.42 -9.96
C PHE A 87 9.20 -9.18 -9.35
N VAL A 88 9.32 -8.49 -8.22
CA VAL A 88 10.61 -8.34 -7.51
C VAL A 88 10.77 -9.39 -6.42
N GLN A 89 12.01 -9.69 -6.07
CA GLN A 89 12.34 -10.74 -5.08
C GLN A 89 11.77 -10.45 -3.70
N GLU A 90 11.71 -9.17 -3.31
CA GLU A 90 11.24 -8.72 -2.00
C GLU A 90 9.72 -8.78 -1.83
N TYR A 91 8.98 -9.09 -2.90
CA TYR A 91 7.53 -9.16 -2.85
C TYR A 91 7.04 -10.40 -2.06
N PRO A 92 6.17 -10.24 -1.04
CA PRO A 92 5.67 -11.39 -0.28
C PRO A 92 4.74 -12.26 -1.14
N LYS A 93 5.20 -13.47 -1.50
CA LYS A 93 4.48 -14.37 -2.43
C LYS A 93 3.02 -14.65 -2.06
N LYS A 94 2.68 -14.66 -0.76
CA LYS A 94 1.30 -14.86 -0.28
C LYS A 94 0.32 -13.85 -0.86
N LEU A 95 0.77 -12.62 -1.12
CA LEU A 95 -0.06 -11.55 -1.65
C LEU A 95 -0.50 -11.78 -3.12
N LEU A 96 0.15 -12.71 -3.84
CA LEU A 96 -0.30 -13.16 -5.17
C LEU A 96 -1.67 -13.84 -5.09
N GLU A 97 -1.93 -14.61 -4.02
CA GLU A 97 -3.21 -15.30 -3.81
C GLU A 97 -4.36 -14.30 -3.58
N TRP A 98 -4.03 -13.09 -3.13
CA TRP A 98 -4.99 -12.00 -2.91
C TRP A 98 -5.08 -11.04 -4.09
N GLU A 99 -4.48 -11.40 -5.22
CA GLU A 99 -4.46 -10.62 -6.45
C GLU A 99 -3.93 -9.18 -6.25
N ILE A 100 -2.94 -8.99 -5.37
CA ILE A 100 -2.35 -7.68 -5.09
C ILE A 100 -1.18 -7.44 -6.05
N PRO A 101 -1.24 -6.48 -6.98
CA PRO A 101 -0.17 -6.32 -7.97
C PRO A 101 1.08 -5.66 -7.39
N ALA A 102 0.95 -4.85 -6.34
CA ALA A 102 2.06 -4.20 -5.67
C ALA A 102 1.65 -3.73 -4.27
N ILE A 103 2.65 -3.56 -3.41
CA ILE A 103 2.52 -2.79 -2.17
C ILE A 103 3.37 -1.53 -2.23
N TYR A 104 2.87 -0.47 -1.59
CA TYR A 104 3.49 0.84 -1.47
C TYR A 104 3.81 1.06 0.00
N LEU A 105 5.08 1.21 0.33
CA LEU A 105 5.58 1.26 1.70
C LEU A 105 6.42 2.52 1.93
N ILE A 106 6.16 3.22 3.03
CA ILE A 106 7.08 4.21 3.61
C ILE A 106 7.49 3.68 4.97
N GLY A 107 8.80 3.70 5.27
CA GLY A 107 9.38 3.07 6.45
C GLY A 107 9.75 1.62 6.21
N GLU A 108 9.83 0.84 7.29
CA GLU A 108 10.18 -0.59 7.26
C GLU A 108 9.07 -1.44 7.88
N LEU A 109 8.84 -2.62 7.30
CA LEU A 109 7.92 -3.60 7.88
C LEU A 109 8.50 -4.16 9.17
N PRO A 110 7.67 -4.46 10.18
CA PRO A 110 8.15 -4.87 11.49
C PRO A 110 8.47 -6.36 11.51
N GLU A 111 9.45 -6.74 12.34
CA GLU A 111 9.69 -8.14 12.67
C GLU A 111 8.65 -8.69 13.65
N ARG A 112 8.19 -7.84 14.58
CA ARG A 112 7.17 -8.15 15.60
C ARG A 112 5.99 -7.20 15.49
N GLY A 113 5.03 -7.52 14.63
CA GLY A 113 3.75 -6.84 14.57
C GLY A 113 2.82 -7.23 15.72
N PHE A 114 1.83 -6.38 16.00
CA PHE A 114 0.61 -6.79 16.70
C PHE A 114 -0.59 -6.03 16.12
N SER A 115 -1.56 -6.72 15.53
CA SER A 115 -2.75 -6.10 14.98
C SER A 115 -3.74 -5.72 16.07
N ILE A 116 -4.17 -4.46 16.08
CA ILE A 116 -5.33 -4.01 16.86
C ILE A 116 -6.34 -3.44 15.88
N VAL A 117 -7.52 -4.03 15.82
CA VAL A 117 -8.64 -3.59 14.97
C VAL A 117 -9.89 -3.46 15.81
N GLY A 118 -10.81 -2.59 15.41
CA GLY A 118 -12.11 -2.53 16.07
C GLY A 118 -13.09 -1.54 15.46
N THR A 119 -14.22 -1.36 16.14
CA THR A 119 -15.31 -0.51 15.66
C THR A 119 -14.93 0.96 15.55
N ARG A 120 -15.45 1.61 14.50
CA ARG A 120 -15.34 3.08 14.32
C ARG A 120 -16.17 3.88 15.32
N LYS A 121 -17.19 3.23 15.90
CA LYS A 121 -18.12 3.81 16.89
C LYS A 121 -17.88 3.19 18.27
N ALA A 122 -16.63 3.22 18.72
CA ALA A 122 -16.26 2.72 20.04
C ALA A 122 -16.75 3.65 21.15
N SER A 123 -17.13 3.10 22.30
CA SER A 123 -17.36 3.85 23.54
C SER A 123 -16.05 4.51 24.02
N GLU A 124 -16.16 5.54 24.85
CA GLU A 124 -14.97 6.18 25.46
C GLU A 124 -14.14 5.18 26.28
N GLU A 125 -14.80 4.26 26.99
CA GLU A 125 -14.11 3.19 27.70
C GLU A 125 -13.37 2.24 26.75
N GLY A 126 -14.00 1.83 25.64
CA GLY A 126 -13.34 0.99 24.63
C GLY A 126 -12.14 1.68 23.99
N LYS A 127 -12.25 2.98 23.71
CA LYS A 127 -11.15 3.82 23.23
C LYS A 127 -9.99 3.86 24.23
N LYS A 128 -10.29 4.09 25.51
CA LYS A 128 -9.29 4.11 26.59
C LYS A 128 -8.56 2.77 26.70
N LYS A 129 -9.30 1.67 26.75
CA LYS A 129 -8.74 0.30 26.82
C LYS A 129 -7.85 -0.01 25.61
N ALA A 130 -8.27 0.33 24.40
CA ALA A 130 -7.45 0.14 23.20
C ALA A 130 -6.13 0.93 23.24
N ARG A 131 -6.19 2.18 23.72
CA ARG A 131 -5.01 3.03 23.88
C ARG A 131 -4.03 2.47 24.92
N GLU A 132 -4.53 2.08 26.09
CA GLU A 132 -3.73 1.50 27.18
C GLU A 132 -3.09 0.17 26.76
N PHE A 133 -3.85 -0.69 26.07
CA PHE A 133 -3.34 -1.96 25.57
C PHE A 133 -2.25 -1.77 24.52
N ALA A 134 -2.47 -0.87 23.55
CA ALA A 134 -1.47 -0.56 22.54
C ALA A 134 -0.19 0.05 23.13
N LYS A 135 -0.33 0.88 24.18
CA LYS A 135 0.80 1.43 24.92
C LYS A 135 1.64 0.33 25.57
N ALA A 136 0.99 -0.61 26.26
CA ALA A 136 1.67 -1.73 26.89
C ALA A 136 2.39 -2.63 25.87
N LEU A 137 1.76 -2.91 24.72
CA LEU A 137 2.39 -3.69 23.64
C LEU A 137 3.64 -3.00 23.09
N ALA A 138 3.55 -1.69 22.83
CA ALA A 138 4.66 -0.89 22.34
C ALA A 138 5.85 -0.87 23.32
N GLN A 139 5.58 -0.75 24.62
CA GLN A 139 6.61 -0.82 25.67
C GLN A 139 7.29 -2.21 25.74
N ASN A 140 6.62 -3.26 25.28
CA ASN A 140 7.16 -4.62 25.18
C ASN A 140 7.78 -4.94 23.80
N GLY A 141 8.05 -3.91 22.99
CA GLY A 141 8.78 -4.03 21.72
C GLY A 141 7.94 -4.47 20.53
N PHE A 142 6.61 -4.53 20.64
CA PHE A 142 5.73 -4.77 19.49
C PHE A 142 5.50 -3.50 18.69
N THR A 143 5.46 -3.64 17.36
CA THR A 143 4.94 -2.60 16.47
C THR A 143 3.43 -2.78 16.33
N VAL A 144 2.64 -1.86 16.87
CA VAL A 144 1.18 -1.93 16.78
C VAL A 144 0.73 -1.61 15.35
N ILE A 145 -0.03 -2.49 14.71
CA ILE A 145 -0.50 -2.33 13.34
C ILE A 145 -2.01 -2.14 13.32
N SER A 146 -2.48 -1.12 12.62
CA SER A 146 -3.91 -0.85 12.45
C SER A 146 -4.21 -0.06 11.17
N GLY A 147 -5.44 0.42 10.99
CA GLY A 147 -5.88 1.13 9.78
C GLY A 147 -6.02 2.62 9.80
N GLY A 148 -5.75 3.25 10.94
CA GLY A 148 -5.96 4.69 11.09
C GLY A 148 -7.42 5.13 10.94
N ALA A 149 -8.40 4.21 11.01
CA ALA A 149 -9.81 4.59 11.08
C ALA A 149 -10.13 5.26 12.42
N SER A 150 -11.19 6.06 12.49
CA SER A 150 -11.68 6.59 13.77
C SER A 150 -12.04 5.47 14.75
N GLY A 151 -12.10 5.77 16.05
CA GLY A 151 -12.42 4.76 17.08
C GLY A 151 -11.18 3.98 17.51
N ILE A 152 -11.29 2.64 17.55
CA ILE A 152 -10.25 1.74 18.09
C ILE A 152 -8.92 1.88 17.35
N ASP A 153 -8.92 1.82 16.02
CA ASP A 153 -7.71 1.90 15.19
C ASP A 153 -6.88 3.16 15.51
N LEU A 154 -7.51 4.33 15.55
CA LEU A 154 -6.85 5.59 15.86
C LEU A 154 -6.27 5.60 17.28
N GLN A 155 -6.99 5.07 18.27
CA GLN A 155 -6.51 5.01 19.65
C GLN A 155 -5.35 4.01 19.82
N ALA A 156 -5.36 2.91 19.07
CA ALA A 156 -4.24 1.98 19.04
C ALA A 156 -2.94 2.65 18.57
N HIS A 157 -3.01 3.46 17.50
CA HIS A 157 -1.85 4.22 17.04
C HIS A 157 -1.36 5.23 18.09
N TRP A 158 -2.28 5.98 18.71
CA TRP A 158 -1.89 6.95 19.74
C TRP A 158 -1.29 6.28 20.97
N GLY A 159 -1.87 5.17 21.44
CA GLY A 159 -1.34 4.41 22.57
C GLY A 159 0.07 3.89 22.31
N ALA A 160 0.32 3.34 21.12
CA ALA A 160 1.66 2.88 20.74
C ALA A 160 2.70 4.01 20.74
N LEU A 161 2.33 5.18 20.20
CA LEU A 161 3.20 6.37 20.19
C LEU A 161 3.47 6.90 21.61
N GLU A 162 2.46 6.87 22.50
CA GLU A 162 2.62 7.24 23.91
C GLU A 162 3.47 6.24 24.71
N GLY A 163 3.52 4.99 24.28
CA GLY A 163 4.44 3.98 24.81
C GLY A 163 5.89 4.20 24.38
N GLY A 164 6.16 5.19 23.52
CA GLY A 164 7.48 5.42 22.93
C GLY A 164 7.86 4.40 21.86
N GLY A 165 6.94 3.53 21.46
CA GLY A 165 7.19 2.49 20.46
C GLY A 165 6.78 2.88 19.05
N LYS A 166 6.83 1.88 18.15
CA LYS A 166 6.50 2.03 16.73
C LYS A 166 5.05 1.65 16.47
N THR A 167 4.48 2.22 15.42
CA THR A 167 3.17 1.80 14.91
C THR A 167 3.16 1.78 13.38
N GLY A 168 2.34 0.90 12.80
CA GLY A 168 2.22 0.70 11.37
C GLY A 168 0.79 0.93 10.89
N ILE A 169 0.62 1.76 9.87
CA ILE A 169 -0.69 1.99 9.26
C ILE A 169 -0.78 1.20 7.96
N VAL A 170 -1.79 0.36 7.85
CA VAL A 170 -2.18 -0.22 6.56
C VAL A 170 -3.35 0.61 6.03
N ALA A 171 -3.15 1.43 5.00
CA ALA A 171 -4.13 2.39 4.51
C ALA A 171 -5.22 1.73 3.65
N GLY A 172 -6.49 2.06 3.92
CA GLY A 172 -7.64 1.70 3.08
C GLY A 172 -7.77 2.53 1.79
N GLU A 173 -6.71 3.24 1.39
CA GLU A 173 -6.67 4.06 0.19
C GLU A 173 -5.24 4.10 -0.37
N GLY A 174 -5.05 4.69 -1.54
CA GLY A 174 -3.74 4.86 -2.14
C GLY A 174 -2.83 5.74 -1.28
N ILE A 175 -1.54 5.45 -1.27
CA ILE A 175 -0.60 6.10 -0.34
C ILE A 175 -0.52 7.63 -0.50
N TYR A 176 -0.70 8.15 -1.72
CA TYR A 176 -0.78 9.59 -1.95
C TYR A 176 -2.01 10.20 -1.28
N ARG A 177 -3.18 9.55 -1.43
CA ARG A 177 -4.42 10.00 -0.79
C ARG A 177 -4.29 9.97 0.73
N PHE A 178 -3.72 8.88 1.25
CA PHE A 178 -3.53 8.71 2.69
C PHE A 178 -2.68 9.82 3.31
N LEU A 179 -1.50 10.10 2.74
CA LEU A 179 -0.62 11.17 3.23
C LEU A 179 -1.30 12.54 3.18
N LYS A 180 -2.07 12.80 2.12
CA LYS A 180 -2.80 14.08 1.96
C LYS A 180 -3.94 14.22 2.98
N ASN A 181 -4.67 13.14 3.25
CA ASN A 181 -5.85 13.16 4.11
C ASN A 181 -5.49 13.07 5.61
N ASN A 182 -4.34 12.47 5.94
CA ASN A 182 -3.94 12.19 7.32
C ASN A 182 -2.53 12.71 7.67
N PRO A 183 -2.19 13.98 7.35
CA PRO A 183 -0.81 14.47 7.45
C PRO A 183 -0.27 14.44 8.89
N ALA A 184 -1.10 14.76 9.88
CA ALA A 184 -0.70 14.78 11.29
C ALA A 184 -0.36 13.37 11.82
N LEU A 185 -1.25 12.40 11.59
CA LEU A 185 -1.03 11.02 12.03
C LEU A 185 0.15 10.40 11.27
N ALA A 186 0.18 10.52 9.94
CA ALA A 186 1.27 10.01 9.12
C ALA A 186 2.63 10.57 9.56
N GLY A 187 2.71 11.88 9.79
CA GLY A 187 3.94 12.53 10.26
C GLY A 187 4.42 12.00 11.61
N LYS A 188 3.51 11.79 12.57
CA LYS A 188 3.86 11.21 13.88
C LYS A 188 4.33 9.76 13.76
N VAL A 189 3.61 8.94 12.99
CA VAL A 189 3.97 7.54 12.77
C VAL A 189 5.36 7.41 12.16
N LEU A 190 5.64 8.16 11.09
CA LEU A 190 6.93 8.10 10.40
C LEU A 190 8.06 8.70 11.25
N LYS A 191 7.82 9.80 11.98
CA LYS A 191 8.82 10.40 12.87
C LYS A 191 9.27 9.43 13.98
N ASN A 192 8.37 8.58 14.45
CA ASN A 192 8.66 7.56 15.46
C ASN A 192 9.22 6.25 14.88
N GLY A 193 9.63 6.23 13.60
CA GLY A 193 10.19 5.04 12.95
C GLY A 193 9.16 3.95 12.65
N GLY A 194 7.88 4.31 12.60
CA GLY A 194 6.79 3.46 12.12
C GLY A 194 6.73 3.39 10.60
N PHE A 195 5.65 2.80 10.08
CA PHE A 195 5.49 2.63 8.63
C PHE A 195 4.07 2.93 8.16
N ILE A 196 3.94 3.21 6.85
CA ILE A 196 2.67 3.35 6.15
C ILE A 196 2.70 2.42 4.95
N LEU A 197 1.69 1.57 4.82
CA LEU A 197 1.56 0.54 3.81
C LEU A 197 0.23 0.69 3.06
N SER A 198 0.22 0.55 1.75
CA SER A 198 -1.01 0.44 0.95
C SER A 198 -0.85 -0.60 -0.15
N GLN A 199 -1.92 -1.30 -0.49
CA GLN A 199 -1.98 -2.18 -1.67
C GLN A 199 -2.61 -1.49 -2.89
N PHE A 200 -3.15 -0.28 -2.69
CA PHE A 200 -3.90 0.42 -3.72
C PHE A 200 -2.98 1.34 -4.51
N SER A 201 -3.28 1.50 -5.81
CA SER A 201 -2.61 2.49 -6.65
C SER A 201 -2.56 3.85 -5.94
N PRO A 202 -1.46 4.63 -6.01
CA PRO A 202 -1.22 5.74 -5.09
C PRO A 202 -2.38 6.75 -5.00
N LEU A 203 -3.11 6.95 -6.09
CA LEU A 203 -4.18 7.93 -6.20
C LEU A 203 -5.58 7.38 -5.92
N THR A 204 -5.72 6.07 -5.69
CA THR A 204 -7.01 5.42 -5.39
C THR A 204 -7.62 6.04 -4.14
N ALA A 205 -8.83 6.59 -4.25
CA ALA A 205 -9.56 7.11 -3.11
C ALA A 205 -10.09 5.96 -2.23
N GLY A 206 -10.18 6.21 -0.92
CA GLY A 206 -10.86 5.30 -0.01
C GLY A 206 -12.34 5.16 -0.37
N ALA A 207 -12.83 3.92 -0.36
CA ALA A 207 -14.22 3.56 -0.66
C ALA A 207 -14.68 2.38 0.20
N ARG A 208 -16.00 2.15 0.31
CA ARG A 208 -16.57 1.06 1.14
C ARG A 208 -15.92 -0.31 0.85
N TRP A 209 -15.57 -0.59 -0.39
CA TRP A 209 -14.95 -1.85 -0.81
C TRP A 209 -13.43 -1.94 -0.53
N THR A 210 -12.74 -0.81 -0.36
CA THR A 210 -11.28 -0.79 -0.11
C THR A 210 -10.91 -1.16 1.32
N PHE A 211 -11.71 -0.74 2.31
CA PHE A 211 -11.39 -0.98 3.71
C PHE A 211 -11.36 -2.47 4.08
N PRO A 212 -12.36 -3.30 3.70
CA PRO A 212 -12.31 -4.73 3.97
C PRO A 212 -11.17 -5.44 3.23
N LYS A 213 -10.91 -5.07 1.97
CA LYS A 213 -9.83 -5.68 1.16
C LYS A 213 -8.45 -5.49 1.78
N ARG A 214 -8.26 -4.46 2.57
CA ARG A 214 -6.99 -4.14 3.22
C ARG A 214 -6.77 -4.97 4.49
N ASN A 215 -7.84 -5.42 5.17
CA ASN A 215 -7.75 -6.08 6.47
C ASN A 215 -6.87 -7.34 6.47
N ALA A 216 -6.83 -8.08 5.36
CA ALA A 216 -5.93 -9.22 5.19
C ALA A 216 -4.45 -8.83 5.38
N LEU A 217 -4.04 -7.64 4.92
CA LEU A 217 -2.66 -7.15 5.13
C LEU A 217 -2.41 -6.75 6.58
N ILE A 218 -3.41 -6.22 7.30
CA ILE A 218 -3.26 -5.92 8.73
C ILE A 218 -2.88 -7.21 9.46
N ALA A 219 -3.68 -8.25 9.27
CA ALA A 219 -3.48 -9.53 9.92
C ALA A 219 -2.15 -10.17 9.49
N TYR A 220 -1.82 -10.10 8.19
CA TYR A 220 -0.58 -10.67 7.65
C TYR A 220 0.69 -10.09 8.27
N PHE A 221 0.80 -8.76 8.33
CA PHE A 221 1.96 -8.09 8.94
C PHE A 221 1.85 -7.98 10.47
N GLY A 222 0.68 -8.31 11.01
CA GLY A 222 0.37 -8.33 12.43
C GLY A 222 1.07 -9.43 13.20
N ASN A 223 1.27 -10.62 12.63
CA ASN A 223 1.74 -11.86 13.29
C ASN A 223 0.84 -12.36 14.45
N TYR A 224 0.36 -11.46 15.31
CA TYR A 224 -0.58 -11.62 16.40
C TYR A 224 -1.67 -10.56 16.27
N GLY A 225 -2.82 -10.74 16.92
CA GLY A 225 -3.82 -9.68 16.90
C GLY A 225 -5.04 -9.90 17.79
N THR A 226 -5.80 -8.83 17.95
CA THR A 226 -7.17 -8.87 18.48
C THR A 226 -8.16 -9.19 17.37
N LEU A 227 -9.25 -9.88 17.71
CA LEU A 227 -10.41 -10.10 16.83
C LEU A 227 -11.43 -8.97 16.99
#